data_AF-A0A842P8U5-F1
#
_entry.id   AF-A0A842P8U5-F1
#
_cell.length_a   1.000
_cell.length_b   1.000
_cell.length_c   1.000
_cell.angle_alpha   90.00
_cell.angle_beta   90.00
_cell.angle_gamma   90.00
#
_symmetry.space_group_name_H-M   'P 1'
#
loop_
_entity.id
_entity.type
_entity.pdbx_description
1 polymer ?
#
loop_
_entity_poly.entity_id
_entity_poly.type
_entity_poly.pdbx_seq_one_letter_code
_entity_poly.pdbx_strand_id
1 'polypeptide(L)'
;MFEERFKDVLDSAKEGELRCFNGKRWDANAVLIVVDASLDSIGLNYFKIVVPRVKRFYRDYVDTSRVLDKIREGKDLDSDLDALRYWAVRANHREWEKDEIGRINGVGLITFQYLRMQAGVDTSMPDKIIKRVVEREWGINAPDDLSFIEEMERLSKEIGYSQILICWAIWLRESDMGKGGWEAL
;
A
#
# COMPACT_ATOMS: atom_id res chain seq x y z
N MET A 1 -11.75 -40.01 17.15
CA MET A 1 -10.80 -39.94 16.02
C MET A 1 -10.53 -38.50 15.57
N PHE A 2 -11.52 -37.63 15.33
CA PHE A 2 -11.24 -36.22 14.96
C PHE A 2 -10.66 -35.41 16.13
N GLU A 3 -11.37 -35.35 17.25
CA GLU A 3 -10.93 -34.56 18.42
C GLU A 3 -9.54 -34.96 18.91
N GLU A 4 -9.25 -36.26 18.94
CA GLU A 4 -7.94 -36.79 19.32
C GLU A 4 -6.82 -36.37 18.35
N ARG A 5 -7.11 -36.32 17.04
CA ARG A 5 -6.15 -35.93 15.98
C ARG A 5 -5.86 -34.44 15.94
N PHE A 6 -6.82 -33.60 16.37
CA PHE A 6 -6.72 -32.13 16.33
C PHE A 6 -6.74 -31.50 17.72
N LYS A 7 -6.52 -32.28 18.78
CA LYS A 7 -6.65 -31.86 20.19
C LYS A 7 -5.86 -30.60 20.53
N ASP A 8 -4.73 -30.40 19.86
CA ASP A 8 -3.81 -29.28 20.04
C ASP A 8 -4.31 -27.97 19.42
N VAL A 9 -5.27 -28.06 18.47
CA VAL A 9 -5.84 -26.89 17.78
C VAL A 9 -7.36 -26.79 17.91
N LEU A 10 -8.01 -27.75 18.58
CA LEU A 10 -9.47 -27.89 18.59
C LEU A 10 -10.19 -26.66 19.16
N ASP A 11 -9.65 -26.07 20.23
CA ASP A 11 -10.24 -24.87 20.85
C ASP A 11 -10.15 -23.66 19.91
N SER A 12 -8.99 -23.45 19.28
CA SER A 12 -8.81 -22.41 18.26
C SER A 12 -9.71 -22.63 17.04
N ALA A 13 -9.91 -23.88 16.64
CA ALA A 13 -10.81 -24.24 15.54
C ALA A 13 -12.27 -23.92 15.89
N LYS A 14 -12.72 -24.23 17.11
CA LYS A 14 -14.07 -23.88 17.61
C LYS A 14 -14.27 -22.36 17.71
N GLU A 15 -13.25 -21.60 18.10
CA GLU A 15 -13.32 -20.13 18.04
C GLU A 15 -13.45 -19.63 16.59
N GLY A 16 -12.69 -20.23 15.66
CA GLY A 16 -12.81 -19.98 14.22
C GLY A 16 -14.21 -20.25 13.69
N GLU A 17 -14.74 -21.44 14.00
CA GLU A 17 -16.10 -21.89 13.66
C GLU A 17 -17.15 -20.90 14.15
N LEU A 18 -17.11 -20.52 15.43
CA LEU A 18 -18.06 -19.59 16.01
C LEU A 18 -18.00 -18.21 15.34
N ARG A 19 -16.81 -17.73 14.98
CA ARG A 19 -16.68 -16.48 14.21
C ARG A 19 -17.28 -16.59 12.82
N CYS A 20 -17.11 -17.72 12.15
CA CYS A 20 -17.70 -17.94 10.83
C CYS A 20 -19.24 -18.00 10.89
N PHE A 21 -19.81 -18.82 11.77
CA PHE A 21 -21.27 -18.95 11.90
C PHE A 21 -21.97 -17.65 12.25
N ASN A 22 -21.34 -16.80 13.06
CA ASN A 22 -21.91 -15.53 13.48
C ASN A 22 -21.55 -14.34 12.55
N GLY A 23 -20.85 -14.58 11.43
CA GLY A 23 -20.40 -13.49 10.56
C GLY A 23 -19.43 -12.51 11.23
N LYS A 24 -18.73 -12.94 12.29
CA LYS A 24 -17.78 -12.13 13.07
C LYS A 24 -16.33 -12.31 12.63
N ARG A 25 -16.08 -13.01 11.52
CA ARG A 25 -14.76 -12.98 10.88
C ARG A 25 -14.42 -11.53 10.52
N TRP A 26 -13.18 -11.14 10.78
CA TRP A 26 -12.69 -9.79 10.55
C TRP A 26 -13.54 -8.68 11.17
N ASP A 27 -14.04 -8.92 12.40
CA ASP A 27 -14.91 -7.98 13.12
C ASP A 27 -16.15 -7.57 12.31
N ALA A 28 -16.73 -8.53 11.58
CA ALA A 28 -17.86 -8.36 10.68
C ALA A 28 -17.64 -7.37 9.52
N ASN A 29 -16.38 -7.04 9.19
CA ASN A 29 -16.07 -6.22 8.03
C ASN A 29 -16.17 -7.04 6.73
N ALA A 30 -17.22 -6.79 5.95
CA ALA A 30 -17.51 -7.50 4.70
C ALA A 30 -16.36 -7.39 3.67
N VAL A 31 -15.72 -6.22 3.54
CA VAL A 31 -14.60 -6.02 2.60
C VAL A 31 -13.42 -6.91 2.99
N LEU A 32 -13.09 -6.99 4.28
CA LEU A 32 -12.00 -7.85 4.74
C LEU A 32 -12.30 -9.33 4.54
N ILE A 33 -13.56 -9.76 4.67
CA ILE A 33 -13.97 -11.14 4.37
C ILE A 33 -13.76 -11.44 2.88
N VAL A 34 -14.13 -10.52 1.98
CA VAL A 34 -13.90 -10.67 0.54
C VAL A 34 -12.40 -10.72 0.23
N VAL A 35 -11.59 -9.82 0.79
CA VAL A 35 -10.14 -9.82 0.59
C VAL A 35 -9.49 -11.11 1.10
N ASP A 36 -9.92 -11.62 2.26
CA ASP A 36 -9.47 -12.91 2.81
C ASP A 36 -9.76 -14.06 1.85
N ALA A 37 -10.98 -14.13 1.33
CA ALA A 37 -11.38 -15.14 0.35
C ALA A 37 -10.62 -15.02 -0.98
N SER A 38 -10.41 -13.80 -1.48
CA SER A 38 -9.65 -13.57 -2.72
C SER A 38 -8.20 -14.03 -2.58
N LEU A 39 -7.53 -13.72 -1.46
CA LEU A 39 -6.14 -14.13 -1.22
C LEU A 39 -6.00 -15.62 -0.93
N ASP A 40 -6.98 -16.25 -0.29
CA ASP A 40 -7.00 -17.70 -0.08
C ASP A 40 -7.17 -18.46 -1.40
N SER A 41 -8.02 -17.94 -2.30
CA SER A 41 -8.34 -18.58 -3.59
C SER A 41 -7.15 -18.75 -4.55
N ILE A 42 -6.06 -18.00 -4.33
CA ILE A 42 -4.85 -18.06 -5.16
C ILE A 42 -3.76 -18.98 -4.59
N GLY A 43 -4.09 -19.82 -3.60
CA GLY A 43 -3.22 -20.88 -3.09
C GLY A 43 -2.07 -20.38 -2.20
N LEU A 44 -2.19 -19.17 -1.64
CA LEU A 44 -1.23 -18.65 -0.68
C LEU A 44 -1.34 -19.35 0.67
N ASN A 45 -0.24 -19.40 1.42
CA ASN A 45 -0.32 -19.95 2.77
C ASN A 45 -1.22 -19.08 3.66
N TYR A 46 -2.33 -19.65 4.15
CA TYR A 46 -3.36 -18.89 4.85
C TYR A 46 -2.83 -18.12 6.08
N PHE A 47 -2.21 -18.83 7.02
CA PHE A 47 -1.77 -18.21 8.28
C PHE A 47 -0.47 -17.40 8.16
N LYS A 48 0.41 -17.74 7.21
CA LYS A 48 1.69 -17.03 7.02
C LYS A 48 1.58 -15.85 6.05
N ILE A 49 0.62 -15.86 5.13
CA ILE A 49 0.49 -14.84 4.08
C ILE A 49 -0.89 -14.21 4.11
N VAL A 50 -1.98 -14.96 3.97
CA VAL A 50 -3.34 -14.40 3.81
C VAL A 50 -3.73 -13.54 5.02
N VAL A 51 -3.75 -14.12 6.22
CA VAL A 51 -4.15 -13.41 7.45
C VAL A 51 -3.31 -12.14 7.70
N PRO A 52 -1.96 -12.18 7.61
CA PRO A 52 -1.15 -10.96 7.70
C PRO A 52 -1.46 -9.91 6.63
N ARG A 53 -1.75 -10.33 5.40
CA ARG A 53 -2.05 -9.41 4.28
C ARG A 53 -3.42 -8.76 4.42
N VAL A 54 -4.43 -9.48 4.90
CA VAL A 54 -5.75 -8.89 5.21
C VAL A 54 -5.64 -7.89 6.37
N LYS A 55 -4.89 -8.24 7.44
CA LYS A 55 -4.62 -7.29 8.54
C LYS A 55 -3.90 -6.05 8.06
N ARG A 56 -2.93 -6.22 7.15
CA ARG A 56 -2.23 -5.10 6.53
C ARG A 56 -3.20 -4.27 5.68
N PHE A 57 -4.04 -4.91 4.88
CA PHE A 57 -5.02 -4.20 4.06
C PHE A 57 -5.96 -3.34 4.91
N TYR A 58 -6.45 -3.87 6.05
CA TYR A 58 -7.29 -3.09 6.97
C TYR A 58 -6.58 -1.81 7.43
N ARG A 59 -5.35 -1.92 7.93
CA ARG A 59 -4.65 -0.74 8.44
C ARG A 59 -4.23 0.21 7.33
N ASP A 60 -3.69 -0.30 6.22
CA ASP A 60 -3.15 0.55 5.16
C ASP A 60 -4.26 1.22 4.33
N TYR A 61 -5.41 0.57 4.12
CA TYR A 61 -6.44 1.05 3.19
C TYR A 61 -7.76 1.39 3.86
N VAL A 62 -8.25 0.61 4.82
CA VAL A 62 -9.54 0.94 5.48
C VAL A 62 -9.39 2.16 6.38
N ASP A 63 -8.32 2.25 7.17
CA ASP A 63 -8.09 3.44 8.00
C ASP A 63 -7.75 4.67 7.14
N THR A 64 -7.01 4.50 6.04
CA THR A 64 -6.78 5.57 5.05
C THR A 64 -8.09 6.04 4.42
N SER A 65 -8.97 5.12 3.99
CA SER A 65 -10.29 5.44 3.43
C SER A 65 -11.15 6.23 4.42
N ARG A 66 -11.12 5.90 5.71
CA ARG A 66 -11.83 6.68 6.73
C ARG A 66 -11.32 8.11 6.87
N VAL A 67 -10.01 8.34 6.67
CA VAL A 67 -9.45 9.70 6.63
C VAL A 67 -9.91 10.41 5.36
N LEU A 68 -9.89 9.73 4.21
CA LEU A 68 -10.36 10.28 2.95
C LEU A 68 -11.85 10.63 2.98
N ASP A 69 -12.70 9.80 3.59
CA ASP A 69 -14.13 10.09 3.78
C ASP A 69 -14.33 11.40 4.55
N LYS A 70 -13.58 11.59 5.66
CA LYS A 70 -13.62 12.84 6.44
C LYS A 70 -13.18 14.05 5.63
N ILE A 71 -12.13 13.88 4.81
CA ILE A 71 -11.66 14.95 3.92
C ILE A 71 -12.73 15.26 2.86
N ARG A 72 -13.31 14.22 2.25
CA ARG A 72 -14.38 14.32 1.23
C ARG A 72 -15.56 15.11 1.78
N GLU A 73 -16.09 14.68 2.93
CA GLU A 73 -17.22 15.32 3.61
C GLU A 73 -16.88 16.72 4.09
N GLY A 74 -15.72 16.91 4.73
CA GLY A 74 -15.30 18.20 5.27
C GLY A 74 -14.89 19.24 4.22
N LYS A 75 -14.70 18.83 2.98
CA LYS A 75 -14.33 19.70 1.84
C LYS A 75 -15.34 19.70 0.71
N ASP A 76 -16.47 19.00 0.88
CA ASP A 76 -17.54 18.89 -0.12
C ASP A 76 -17.01 18.44 -1.49
N LEU A 77 -16.26 17.32 -1.48
CA LEU A 77 -15.64 16.74 -2.68
C LEU A 77 -16.51 15.64 -3.27
N ASP A 78 -16.50 15.52 -4.60
CA ASP A 78 -17.41 14.63 -5.34
C ASP A 78 -17.05 13.14 -5.24
N SER A 79 -15.79 12.80 -4.94
CA SER A 79 -15.32 11.42 -4.92
C SER A 79 -14.16 11.15 -3.95
N ASP A 80 -13.92 9.87 -3.66
CA ASP A 80 -12.76 9.41 -2.88
C ASP A 80 -11.44 9.77 -3.57
N LEU A 81 -11.43 9.73 -4.91
CA LEU A 81 -10.28 10.12 -5.70
C LEU A 81 -9.99 11.62 -5.55
N ASP A 82 -11.02 12.46 -5.48
CA ASP A 82 -10.86 13.89 -5.26
C ASP A 82 -10.36 14.18 -3.85
N ALA A 83 -10.82 13.44 -2.84
CA ALA A 83 -10.27 13.51 -1.48
C ALA A 83 -8.79 13.10 -1.43
N LEU A 84 -8.43 12.02 -2.12
CA LEU A 84 -7.04 11.55 -2.20
C LEU A 84 -6.15 12.58 -2.90
N ARG A 85 -6.59 13.13 -4.04
CA ARG A 85 -5.90 14.23 -4.74
C ARG A 85 -5.75 15.46 -3.87
N TYR A 86 -6.84 15.85 -3.19
CA TYR A 86 -6.86 17.01 -2.30
C TYR A 86 -5.83 16.87 -1.18
N TRP A 87 -5.76 15.70 -0.53
CA TRP A 87 -4.76 15.38 0.48
C TRP A 87 -3.36 15.37 -0.11
N ALA A 88 -3.13 14.63 -1.19
CA ALA A 88 -1.80 14.34 -1.71
C ALA A 88 -0.99 15.60 -2.08
N VAL A 89 -1.66 16.60 -2.69
CA VAL A 89 -1.02 17.86 -3.09
C VAL A 89 -0.70 18.76 -1.89
N ARG A 90 -1.35 18.55 -0.74
CA ARG A 90 -1.16 19.33 0.51
C ARG A 90 -0.29 18.62 1.55
N ALA A 91 -0.16 17.30 1.43
CA ALA A 91 0.59 16.47 2.35
C ALA A 91 2.08 16.81 2.34
N ASN A 92 2.65 17.05 3.51
CA ASN A 92 4.08 17.29 3.69
C ASN A 92 4.83 15.98 3.97
N HIS A 93 5.46 15.41 2.94
CA HIS A 93 6.21 14.16 3.07
C HIS A 93 7.42 14.24 4.03
N ARG A 94 7.95 15.43 4.33
CA ARG A 94 9.04 15.58 5.33
C ARG A 94 8.54 15.41 6.76
N GLU A 95 7.25 15.64 7.00
CA GLU A 95 6.60 15.46 8.30
C GLU A 95 5.51 14.40 8.24
N TRP A 96 5.67 13.40 7.36
CA TRP A 96 4.67 12.37 7.09
C TRP A 96 4.21 11.66 8.37
N GLU A 97 5.09 11.45 9.35
CA GLU A 97 4.74 10.79 10.63
C GLU A 97 3.70 11.58 11.45
N LYS A 98 3.57 12.89 11.21
CA LYS A 98 2.56 13.76 11.85
C LYS A 98 1.28 13.89 11.03
N ASP A 99 1.33 13.50 9.75
CA ASP A 99 0.19 13.56 8.83
C ASP A 99 -0.90 12.55 9.24
N GLU A 100 -2.16 12.88 8.96
CA GLU A 100 -3.29 12.04 9.36
C GLU A 100 -3.30 10.65 8.71
N ILE A 101 -2.82 10.56 7.46
CA ILE A 101 -2.62 9.28 6.75
C ILE A 101 -1.27 8.67 7.14
N GLY A 102 -0.22 9.49 7.24
CA GLY A 102 1.13 8.97 7.53
C GLY A 102 1.30 8.38 8.93
N ARG A 103 0.50 8.80 9.93
CA ARG A 103 0.51 8.21 11.28
C ARG A 103 -0.24 6.86 11.39
N ILE A 104 -0.90 6.41 10.32
CA ILE A 104 -1.65 5.16 10.33
C ILE A 104 -0.67 3.99 10.37
N ASN A 105 -0.89 3.05 11.31
CA ASN A 105 0.02 1.92 11.51
C ASN A 105 0.11 1.01 10.27
N GLY A 106 1.25 0.98 9.59
CA GLY A 106 1.46 0.22 8.36
C GLY A 106 1.64 1.11 7.12
N VAL A 107 1.25 2.38 7.22
CA VAL A 107 1.65 3.42 6.28
C VAL A 107 3.03 3.91 6.69
N GLY A 108 4.06 3.55 5.92
CA GLY A 108 5.39 4.16 6.00
C GLY A 108 5.59 5.19 4.89
N LEU A 109 6.73 5.91 4.90
CA LEU A 109 7.08 6.92 3.88
C LEU A 109 6.94 6.40 2.44
N ILE A 110 7.32 5.15 2.16
CA ILE A 110 7.16 4.53 0.83
C ILE A 110 5.68 4.48 0.43
N THR A 111 4.81 3.97 1.30
CA THR A 111 3.36 3.93 1.05
C THR A 111 2.79 5.33 0.90
N PHE A 112 3.20 6.26 1.76
CA PHE A 112 2.77 7.66 1.74
C PHE A 112 3.09 8.32 0.39
N GLN A 113 4.32 8.17 -0.09
CA GLN A 113 4.76 8.70 -1.37
C GLN A 113 4.09 7.98 -2.54
N TYR A 114 3.86 6.68 -2.41
CA TYR A 114 3.16 5.92 -3.44
C TYR A 114 1.71 6.39 -3.61
N LEU A 115 0.99 6.64 -2.50
CA LEU A 115 -0.34 7.24 -2.54
C LEU A 115 -0.32 8.62 -3.21
N ARG A 116 0.65 9.48 -2.85
CA ARG A 116 0.80 10.79 -3.48
C ARG A 116 1.07 10.69 -4.99
N MET A 117 1.92 9.76 -5.40
CA MET A 117 2.18 9.48 -6.81
C MET A 117 0.90 9.04 -7.55
N GLN A 118 0.17 8.07 -7.01
CA GLN A 118 -1.07 7.57 -7.61
C GLN A 118 -2.18 8.64 -7.65
N ALA A 119 -2.11 9.62 -6.76
CA ALA A 119 -2.96 10.80 -6.76
C ALA A 119 -2.51 11.90 -7.75
N GLY A 120 -1.43 11.69 -8.51
CA GLY A 120 -0.95 12.62 -9.53
C GLY A 120 0.06 13.65 -9.05
N VAL A 121 0.62 13.51 -7.84
CA VAL A 121 1.76 14.33 -7.41
C VAL A 121 3.03 13.80 -8.06
N ASP A 122 3.76 14.64 -8.79
CA ASP A 122 5.05 14.25 -9.36
C ASP A 122 6.11 14.12 -8.25
N THR A 123 6.27 12.89 -7.76
CA THR A 123 7.16 12.53 -6.66
C THR A 123 7.74 11.16 -6.92
N SER A 124 8.72 10.74 -6.14
CA SER A 124 9.26 9.38 -6.14
C SER A 124 8.88 8.65 -4.85
N MET A 125 8.69 7.33 -4.93
CA MET A 125 8.69 6.46 -3.77
C MET A 125 10.08 5.82 -3.62
N PRO A 126 10.68 5.82 -2.43
CA PRO A 126 12.00 5.23 -2.18
C PRO A 126 11.94 3.70 -2.08
N ASP A 127 11.36 3.07 -3.11
CA ASP A 127 11.32 1.61 -3.24
C ASP A 127 12.72 1.01 -3.48
N LYS A 128 12.93 -0.23 -3.04
CA LYS A 128 14.23 -0.91 -3.09
C LYS A 128 14.74 -1.11 -4.53
N ILE A 129 13.86 -1.39 -5.49
CA ILE A 129 14.25 -1.58 -6.89
C ILE A 129 14.63 -0.23 -7.49
N ILE A 130 13.80 0.79 -7.26
CA ILE A 130 14.06 2.17 -7.71
C ILE A 130 15.41 2.66 -7.19
N LYS A 131 15.66 2.58 -5.87
CA LYS A 131 16.94 3.00 -5.26
C LYS A 131 18.15 2.31 -5.89
N ARG A 132 18.10 0.98 -6.04
CA ARG A 132 19.19 0.20 -6.63
C ARG A 132 19.50 0.63 -8.06
N VAL A 133 18.46 0.82 -8.87
CA VAL A 133 18.63 1.20 -10.27
C VAL A 133 19.14 2.63 -10.37
N VAL A 134 18.61 3.54 -9.57
CA VAL A 134 19.04 4.94 -9.55
C VAL A 134 20.52 5.07 -9.14
N GLU A 135 20.95 4.30 -8.15
CA GLU A 135 22.37 4.18 -7.78
C GLU A 135 23.22 3.62 -8.94
N ARG A 136 22.76 2.56 -9.61
CA ARG A 136 23.49 1.92 -10.71
C ARG A 136 23.67 2.82 -11.93
N GLU A 137 22.62 3.50 -12.35
CA GLU A 137 22.59 4.24 -13.62
C GLU A 137 23.05 5.70 -13.47
N TRP A 138 22.83 6.32 -12.30
CA TRP A 138 23.16 7.73 -12.04
C TRP A 138 24.12 7.95 -10.86
N GLY A 139 24.55 6.90 -10.16
CA GLY A 139 25.49 7.04 -9.03
C GLY A 139 24.89 7.70 -7.80
N ILE A 140 23.56 7.85 -7.73
CA ILE A 140 22.87 8.50 -6.62
C ILE A 140 22.78 7.53 -5.44
N ASN A 141 23.54 7.83 -4.38
CA ASN A 141 23.53 7.08 -3.13
C ASN A 141 23.08 8.00 -1.99
N ALA A 142 21.76 8.02 -1.75
CA ALA A 142 21.16 8.83 -0.70
C ALA A 142 21.26 8.13 0.66
N PRO A 143 21.57 8.86 1.75
CA PRO A 143 21.74 8.28 3.09
C PRO A 143 20.44 7.78 3.72
N ASP A 144 19.30 8.32 3.28
CA ASP A 144 17.96 7.99 3.78
C ASP A 144 16.90 8.22 2.70
N ASP A 145 15.68 7.80 2.99
CA ASP A 145 14.54 7.84 2.07
C ASP A 145 14.05 9.26 1.74
N LEU A 146 14.19 10.23 2.66
CA LEU A 146 13.83 11.63 2.40
C LEU A 146 14.87 12.28 1.49
N SER A 147 16.15 12.09 1.80
CA SER A 147 17.26 12.52 0.95
C SER A 147 17.16 11.92 -0.45
N PHE A 148 16.72 10.65 -0.57
CA PHE A 148 16.49 10.02 -1.88
C PHE A 148 15.43 10.75 -2.71
N ILE A 149 14.32 11.16 -2.09
CA ILE A 149 13.25 11.90 -2.77
C ILE A 149 13.78 13.24 -3.31
N GLU A 150 14.64 13.92 -2.54
CA GLU A 150 15.27 15.17 -2.96
C GLU A 150 16.25 14.98 -4.13
N GLU A 151 17.07 13.93 -4.10
CA GLU A 151 17.97 13.61 -5.22
C GLU A 151 17.19 13.21 -6.47
N MET A 152 16.06 12.50 -6.32
CA MET A 152 15.16 12.20 -7.45
C MET A 152 14.55 13.47 -8.05
N GLU A 153 14.20 14.47 -7.24
CA GLU A 153 13.72 15.77 -7.73
C GLU A 153 14.82 16.50 -8.52
N ARG A 154 16.07 16.46 -8.05
CA ARG A 154 17.22 17.04 -8.78
C ARG A 154 17.47 16.32 -10.10
N LEU A 155 17.50 14.98 -10.06
CA LEU A 155 17.67 14.14 -11.25
C LEU A 155 16.59 14.45 -12.28
N SER A 156 15.32 14.48 -11.86
CA SER A 156 14.17 14.79 -12.72
C SER A 156 14.32 16.14 -13.43
N LYS A 157 14.75 17.18 -12.70
CA LYS A 157 15.03 18.51 -13.27
C LYS A 157 16.20 18.49 -14.25
N GLU A 158 17.25 17.73 -13.95
CA GLU A 158 18.44 17.61 -14.80
C GLU A 158 18.14 16.92 -16.13
N ILE A 159 17.40 15.80 -16.10
CA ILE A 159 17.15 14.98 -17.30
C ILE A 159 15.85 15.34 -18.03
N GLY A 160 15.02 16.21 -17.47
CA GLY A 160 13.78 16.71 -18.10
C GLY A 160 12.60 15.72 -18.11
N TYR A 161 12.65 14.67 -17.29
CA TYR A 161 11.57 13.69 -17.14
C TYR A 161 10.96 13.76 -15.74
N SER A 162 9.65 13.53 -15.63
CA SER A 162 8.97 13.49 -14.32
C SER A 162 9.48 12.34 -13.45
N GLN A 163 9.42 12.51 -12.13
CA GLN A 163 9.79 11.44 -11.19
C GLN A 163 8.89 10.22 -11.37
N ILE A 164 7.61 10.42 -11.65
CA ILE A 164 6.65 9.35 -11.98
C ILE A 164 7.14 8.52 -13.16
N LEU A 165 7.55 9.17 -14.26
CA LEU A 165 8.03 8.46 -15.45
C LEU A 165 9.26 7.63 -15.13
N ILE A 166 10.22 8.20 -14.38
CA ILE A 166 11.45 7.49 -14.00
C ILE A 166 11.10 6.24 -13.18
N CYS A 167 10.25 6.37 -12.16
CA CYS A 167 9.84 5.23 -11.33
C CYS A 167 9.16 4.13 -12.16
N TRP A 168 8.20 4.49 -13.01
CA TRP A 168 7.50 3.52 -13.87
C TRP A 168 8.43 2.85 -14.89
N ALA A 169 9.32 3.61 -15.53
CA ALA A 169 10.27 3.06 -16.48
C ALA A 169 11.18 2.02 -15.82
N ILE A 170 11.63 2.28 -14.59
CA ILE A 170 12.44 1.33 -13.82
C ILE A 170 11.63 0.08 -13.49
N TRP A 171 10.41 0.21 -12.95
CA TRP A 171 9.59 -0.96 -12.62
C TRP A 171 9.30 -1.83 -13.84
N LEU A 172 8.85 -1.23 -14.95
CA LEU A 172 8.56 -1.98 -16.17
C LEU A 172 9.79 -2.69 -16.73
N ARG A 173 10.97 -2.08 -16.61
CA ARG A 173 12.24 -2.67 -17.05
C ARG A 173 12.66 -3.84 -16.17
N GLU A 174 12.56 -3.69 -14.85
CA GLU A 174 13.08 -4.68 -13.89
C GLU A 174 12.08 -5.82 -13.58
N SER A 175 10.81 -5.68 -13.95
CA SER A 175 9.78 -6.70 -13.73
C SER A 175 9.51 -7.61 -14.93
N ASP A 176 10.30 -7.50 -16.01
CA ASP A 176 10.08 -8.18 -17.31
C ASP A 176 8.65 -7.98 -17.92
N MET A 177 7.89 -7.00 -17.43
CA MET A 177 6.56 -6.64 -17.96
C MET A 177 6.63 -5.66 -19.14
N GLY A 178 7.84 -5.47 -19.69
CA GLY A 178 8.09 -4.59 -20.82
C GLY A 178 7.50 -5.15 -22.11
N LYS A 179 6.25 -4.76 -22.43
CA LYS A 179 5.61 -4.58 -23.76
C LYS A 179 4.07 -4.62 -23.68
N GLY A 180 3.48 -3.79 -22.81
CA GLY A 180 2.03 -3.56 -22.76
C GLY A 180 1.21 -4.71 -22.16
N GLY A 181 -0.08 -4.46 -21.92
CA GLY A 181 -1.03 -5.48 -21.39
C GLY A 181 -0.96 -5.75 -19.89
N TRP A 182 -0.18 -4.98 -19.13
CA TRP A 182 0.07 -5.23 -17.70
C TRP A 182 -0.99 -4.63 -16.75
N GLU A 183 -1.86 -3.73 -17.22
CA GLU A 183 -2.99 -3.15 -16.46
C GLU A 183 -4.38 -3.58 -16.96
N ALA A 184 -4.46 -4.57 -17.87
CA ALA A 184 -5.78 -5.03 -18.31
C ALA A 184 -6.50 -5.72 -17.14
N LEU A 185 -7.61 -5.13 -16.69
CA LEU A 185 -8.58 -5.72 -15.75
C LEU A 185 -9.56 -6.63 -16.50
#